data_AF-A0A3S5DDU1-F1
#
_entry.id   AF-A0A3S5DDU1-F1
#
_cell.length_a   1.000
_cell.length_b   1.000
_cell.length_c   1.000
_cell.angle_alpha   90.00
_cell.angle_beta   90.00
_cell.angle_gamma   90.00
#
_symmetry.space_group_name_H-M   'P 1'
#
loop_
_entity.id
_entity.type
_entity.pdbx_description
1 polymer ?
#
loop_
_entity_poly.entity_id
_entity_poly.type
_entity_poly.pdbx_seq_one_letter_code
_entity_poly.pdbx_strand_id
1 'polypeptide(L)' 'MQAATVVINRRALRHNLQRLRELAPASKLVAVVKANAYGHGLLGDRANAP' A
#
# COMPACT_ATOMS: atom_id res chain seq x y z
N MET A 1 10.70 27.66 -1.03
CA MET A 1 9.86 26.57 -0.49
C MET A 1 10.69 25.30 -0.45
N GLN A 2 10.82 24.68 0.71
CA GLN A 2 11.47 23.38 0.85
C GLN A 2 10.42 22.29 0.66
N ALA A 3 10.66 21.32 -0.23
CA ALA A 3 9.71 20.25 -0.49
C ALA A 3 9.99 19.07 0.44
N ALA A 4 8.93 18.49 1.03
CA ALA A 4 8.99 17.22 1.74
C ALA A 4 8.61 16.09 0.80
N THR A 5 9.37 15.00 0.80
CA THR A 5 9.15 13.84 -0.07
C THR A 5 8.79 12.61 0.76
N VAL A 6 7.79 11.86 0.31
CA VAL A 6 7.40 10.58 0.89
C VAL A 6 7.65 9.48 -0.14
N VAL A 7 8.35 8.43 0.25
CA VAL A 7 8.65 7.27 -0.61
C VAL A 7 7.84 6.07 -0.15
N ILE A 8 7.03 5.53 -1.05
CA ILE A 8 6.16 4.38 -0.77
C ILE A 8 6.66 3.15 -1.51
N ASN A 9 7.02 2.10 -0.76
CA ASN A 9 7.50 0.85 -1.33
C ASN A 9 6.34 -0.09 -1.68
N ARG A 10 5.97 -0.14 -2.97
CA ARG A 10 4.92 -1.03 -3.49
C ARG A 10 5.25 -2.52 -3.34
N ARG A 11 6.53 -2.91 -3.34
CA ARG A 11 6.94 -4.30 -3.11
C ARG A 11 6.66 -4.73 -1.67
N ALA A 12 6.89 -3.85 -0.70
CA ALA A 12 6.57 -4.12 0.70
C ALA A 12 5.05 -4.34 0.91
N LEU A 13 4.20 -3.50 0.28
CA LEU A 13 2.74 -3.69 0.36
C LEU A 13 2.29 -5.04 -0.18
N ARG A 14 2.82 -5.46 -1.35
CA ARG A 14 2.51 -6.78 -1.94
C ARG A 14 2.99 -7.94 -1.07
N HIS A 15 4.20 -7.84 -0.54
CA HIS A 15 4.74 -8.82 0.40
C HIS A 15 3.84 -8.99 1.63
N ASN A 16 3.42 -7.88 2.24
CA ASN A 16 2.57 -7.93 3.44
C ASN A 16 1.20 -8.55 3.14
N LEU A 17 0.61 -8.24 1.98
CA LEU A 17 -0.63 -8.88 1.55
C LEU A 17 -0.46 -10.39 1.35
N GLN A 18 0.64 -10.83 0.73
CA GLN A 18 0.94 -12.25 0.59
C GLN A 18 1.09 -12.92 1.95
N ARG A 19 1.82 -12.29 2.88
CA ARG A 19 1.99 -12.83 4.23
C ARG A 19 0.65 -13.00 4.97
N LEU A 20 -0.26 -12.05 4.83
CA LEU A 20 -1.60 -12.14 5.41
C LEU A 20 -2.43 -13.29 4.78
N ARG A 21 -2.26 -13.55 3.48
CA ARG A 21 -2.91 -14.71 2.82
C ARG A 21 -2.37 -16.04 3.32
N GLU A 22 -1.06 -16.13 3.55
CA GLU A 22 -0.45 -17.33 4.13
C GLU A 22 -0.94 -17.60 5.56
N LEU A 23 -1.12 -16.54 6.35
CA LEU A 23 -1.60 -16.65 7.73
C LEU A 23 -3.10 -16.97 7.84
N ALA A 24 -3.91 -16.55 6.87
CA ALA A 24 -5.36 -16.73 6.87
C ALA A 24 -5.88 -17.19 5.49
N PRO A 25 -5.52 -18.40 5.04
CA PRO A 25 -5.76 -18.85 3.66
C PRO A 25 -7.24 -19.05 3.32
N ALA A 26 -8.07 -19.36 4.31
CA ALA A 26 -9.52 -19.56 4.14
C ALA A 26 -10.34 -18.28 4.35
N SER A 27 -9.72 -17.17 4.78
CA SER A 27 -10.42 -15.93 5.11
C SER A 27 -10.42 -14.96 3.94
N LYS A 28 -11.53 -14.22 3.79
CA LYS A 28 -11.55 -13.03 2.93
C LYS A 28 -10.76 -11.92 3.61
N LEU A 29 -9.83 -11.30 2.88
CA LEU A 29 -9.06 -10.16 3.37
C LEU A 29 -9.72 -8.85 2.95
N VAL A 30 -9.83 -7.91 3.88
CA VAL A 30 -10.28 -6.54 3.64
C VAL A 30 -9.14 -5.60 3.97
N ALA A 31 -8.62 -4.89 2.97
CA ALA A 31 -7.61 -3.87 3.19
C ALA A 31 -8.27 -2.60 3.74
N VAL A 32 -7.89 -2.20 4.95
CA VAL A 32 -8.36 -0.94 5.55
C VAL A 32 -7.51 0.20 4.98
N VAL A 33 -8.11 1.07 4.17
CA VAL A 33 -7.40 2.14 3.44
C VAL A 33 -7.90 3.55 3.82
N LYS A 34 -8.35 3.72 5.06
CA LYS A 34 -8.80 5.01 5.59
C LYS A 34 -7.67 6.05 5.61
N ALA A 35 -8.04 7.33 5.70
CA ALA A 35 -7.08 8.44 5.77
C ALA A 35 -6.04 8.42 4.62
N ASN A 36 -6.50 8.31 3.38
CA ASN A 36 -5.66 8.24 2.18
C ASN A 36 -4.63 7.09 2.22
N ALA A 37 -5.10 5.88 2.55
CA ALA A 37 -4.27 4.71 2.83
C ALA A 37 -3.20 4.98 3.91
N TYR A 38 -3.61 5.59 5.04
CA TYR A 38 -2.71 6.00 6.12
C TYR A 38 -1.52 6.86 5.62
N GLY A 39 -1.81 7.81 4.73
CA GLY A 39 -0.81 8.70 4.13
C GLY A 39 0.07 8.04 3.06
N HIS A 40 -0.18 6.79 2.67
CA HIS A 40 0.56 6.12 1.59
C HIS A 40 0.05 6.48 0.19
N GLY A 41 -1.08 7.18 0.10
CA GLY A 41 -1.72 7.52 -1.17
C GLY A 41 -2.70 6.43 -1.60
N LEU A 42 -3.99 6.74 -1.55
CA LEU A 42 -5.06 5.82 -1.92
C LEU A 42 -5.04 5.51 -3.41
N LEU A 43 -4.88 6.56 -4.22
CA LEU A 43 -4.67 6.46 -5.65
C LEU A 43 -3.15 6.45 -5.83
N GLY A 44 -2.58 5.24 -5.93
CA GLY A 44 -1.14 5.10 -6.20
C GLY A 44 -0.77 5.94 -7.43
N ASP A 45 0.36 6.63 -7.36
CA ASP A 45 0.75 7.56 -8.41
C ASP A 45 0.90 6.83 -9.77
N ARG A 46 0.00 7.14 -10.71
CA ARG A 46 0.04 6.61 -12.08
C ARG A 46 0.93 7.45 -12.99
N ALA A 47 1.38 8.63 -12.54
CA ALA A 47 2.16 9.55 -13.35
C ALA A 47 3.64 9.14 -13.48
N ASN A 48 4.07 8.07 -12.80
CA ASN A 48 5.44 7.57 -12.82
C ASN A 48 5.48 6.04 -12.93
N ALA A 49 4.66 5.48 -13.83
CA ALA A 49 4.91 4.14 -14.34
C ALA A 49 6.05 4.23 -15.38
N PRO A 50 6.99 3.26 -15.43
CA PRO A 50 7.75 3.05 -16.66
C PRO A 50 6.80 2.71 -17.82
#